data_AF-A0A942BTH6-F1
#
_entry.id   AF-A0A942BTH6-F1
#
_cell.length_a   1.000
_cell.length_b   1.000
_cell.length_c   1.000
_cell.angle_alpha   90.00
_cell.angle_beta   90.00
_cell.angle_gamma   90.00
#
_symmetry.space_group_name_H-M   'P 1'
#
loop_
_entity.id
_entity.type
_entity.pdbx_description
1 polymer ?
#
loop_
_entity_poly.entity_id
_entity_poly.type
_entity_poly.pdbx_seq_one_letter_code
_entity_poly.pdbx_strand_id
1 'polypeptide(L)'
;MKKLLFVLVSLMIFTVGCRSQESKPPDDYRIKMGPDVKANLVVFFKKEATWKEILDFQTSVIGTPDETGTGFESLPGMMSVVRVEIDGFEGVAINFKPSATDEQRSFVLQRIRDSQIVYKTYVNRVPSGITDLARHVPG
;
A
#
# COMPACT_ATOMS: atom_id res chain seq x y z
N MET A 1 -14.43 12.87 64.83
CA MET A 1 -15.00 12.20 63.63
C MET A 1 -14.90 13.03 62.34
N LYS A 2 -13.88 13.91 62.17
CA LYS A 2 -13.68 14.70 60.93
C LYS A 2 -12.48 14.24 60.09
N LYS A 3 -11.56 13.46 60.67
CA LYS A 3 -10.37 12.94 59.98
C LYS A 3 -10.64 11.67 59.15
N LEU A 4 -11.72 10.93 59.45
CA LEU A 4 -12.10 9.72 58.72
C LEU A 4 -12.77 10.03 57.37
N LEU A 5 -13.41 11.21 57.26
CA LEU A 5 -14.10 11.64 56.04
C LEU A 5 -13.12 12.07 54.93
N PHE A 6 -11.96 12.60 55.29
CA PHE A 6 -10.96 13.07 54.32
C PHE A 6 -10.19 11.93 53.65
N VAL A 7 -10.04 10.78 54.32
CA VAL A 7 -9.31 9.62 53.76
C VAL A 7 -10.16 8.87 52.72
N LEU A 8 -11.49 8.86 52.88
CA LEU A 8 -12.40 8.21 51.92
C LEU A 8 -12.56 8.98 50.60
N VAL A 9 -12.44 10.31 50.63
CA VAL A 9 -12.58 11.14 49.41
C VAL A 9 -11.31 11.08 48.53
N SER A 10 -10.13 10.89 49.11
CA SER A 10 -8.88 10.79 48.35
C SER A 10 -8.70 9.44 47.62
N LEU A 11 -9.47 8.41 47.97
CA LEU A 11 -9.36 7.08 47.37
C LEU A 11 -10.21 6.92 46.09
N MET A 12 -11.15 7.83 45.81
CA MET A 12 -12.02 7.74 44.63
C MET A 12 -11.50 8.45 43.37
N ILE A 13 -10.40 9.21 43.46
CA ILE A 13 -9.88 9.99 42.31
C ILE A 13 -8.86 9.19 41.47
N PHE A 14 -8.36 8.04 41.96
CA PHE A 14 -7.37 7.24 41.26
C PHE A 14 -7.94 6.18 40.29
N THR A 15 -9.26 6.05 40.15
CA THR A 15 -9.86 5.03 39.27
C THR A 15 -10.29 5.54 37.90
N VAL A 16 -10.06 6.82 37.57
CA VAL A 16 -10.15 7.29 36.17
C VAL A 16 -8.80 7.07 35.48
N GLY A 17 -8.31 5.83 35.55
CA GLY A 17 -7.33 5.37 34.57
C GLY A 17 -8.07 5.28 33.25
N CYS A 18 -7.70 6.12 32.29
CA CYS A 18 -8.14 6.01 30.90
C CYS A 18 -7.91 4.56 30.42
N ARG A 19 -8.95 3.73 30.48
CA ARG A 19 -9.02 2.55 29.61
C ARG A 19 -9.31 3.11 28.22
N SER A 20 -8.26 3.52 27.51
CA SER A 20 -8.26 3.47 26.06
C SER A 20 -8.40 1.99 25.70
N GLN A 21 -9.64 1.53 25.63
CA GLN A 21 -9.98 0.24 25.06
C GLN A 21 -9.63 0.36 23.58
N GLU A 22 -8.37 0.06 23.23
CA GLU A 22 -7.99 -0.29 21.88
C GLU A 22 -8.90 -1.44 21.47
N SER A 23 -9.97 -1.11 20.77
CA SER A 23 -10.74 -2.08 20.02
C SER A 23 -9.77 -2.68 19.01
N LYS A 24 -9.21 -3.85 19.34
CA LYS A 24 -8.53 -4.68 18.34
C LYS A 24 -9.51 -4.82 17.18
N PRO A 25 -9.17 -4.34 15.97
CA PRO A 25 -10.02 -4.57 14.82
C PRO A 25 -10.22 -6.09 14.71
N PRO A 26 -11.44 -6.55 14.36
CA PRO A 26 -11.73 -7.97 14.26
C PRO A 26 -10.69 -8.67 13.38
N ASP A 27 -10.25 -9.87 13.78
CA ASP A 27 -9.17 -10.65 13.16
C ASP A 27 -9.35 -10.90 11.64
N ASP A 28 -10.51 -10.57 11.07
CA ASP A 28 -10.87 -10.68 9.65
C ASP A 28 -10.34 -9.53 8.77
N TYR A 29 -9.68 -8.50 9.34
CA TYR A 29 -9.07 -7.41 8.55
C TYR A 29 -7.64 -7.71 8.03
N ARG A 30 -7.20 -8.97 8.06
CA ARG A 30 -5.86 -9.34 7.58
C ARG A 30 -5.79 -9.20 6.06
N ILE A 31 -5.10 -8.16 5.59
CA ILE A 31 -4.78 -8.00 4.16
C ILE A 31 -3.86 -9.15 3.77
N LYS A 32 -4.35 -10.05 2.90
CA LYS A 32 -3.54 -11.10 2.31
C LYS A 32 -2.64 -10.47 1.24
N MET A 33 -1.33 -10.67 1.38
CA MET A 33 -0.33 -10.24 0.41
C MET A 33 0.51 -11.46 0.02
N GLY A 34 0.79 -11.62 -1.27
CA GLY A 34 1.60 -12.73 -1.75
C GLY A 34 1.50 -12.89 -3.27
N PRO A 35 2.41 -13.68 -3.87
CA PRO A 35 2.45 -13.89 -5.32
C PRO A 35 1.20 -14.60 -5.85
N ASP A 36 0.51 -15.37 -5.01
CA ASP A 36 -0.72 -16.09 -5.34
C ASP A 36 -2.00 -15.30 -5.02
N VAL A 37 -1.86 -14.07 -4.53
CA VAL A 37 -3.00 -13.19 -4.25
C VAL A 37 -3.28 -12.31 -5.46
N LYS A 38 -4.53 -12.26 -5.88
CA LYS A 38 -4.97 -11.39 -6.98
C LYS A 38 -4.73 -9.93 -6.63
N ALA A 39 -3.98 -9.23 -7.48
CA ALA A 39 -3.79 -7.79 -7.41
C ALA A 39 -4.76 -7.06 -8.33
N ASN A 40 -5.12 -5.81 -8.01
CA ASN A 40 -5.87 -4.97 -8.93
C ASN A 40 -5.02 -4.55 -10.14
N LEU A 41 -3.74 -4.24 -9.92
CA LEU A 41 -2.76 -4.00 -10.97
C LEU A 41 -1.47 -4.74 -10.67
N VAL A 42 -0.84 -5.29 -11.70
CA VAL A 42 0.54 -5.77 -11.66
C VAL A 42 1.30 -5.02 -12.73
N VAL A 43 2.34 -4.29 -12.34
CA VAL A 43 3.17 -3.44 -13.20
C VAL A 43 4.56 -4.02 -13.23
N PHE A 44 5.11 -4.26 -14.41
CA PHE A 44 6.51 -4.66 -14.60
C PHE A 44 7.30 -3.54 -15.24
N PHE A 45 8.51 -3.33 -14.76
CA PHE A 45 9.45 -2.36 -15.28
C PHE A 45 10.25 -2.94 -16.45
N LYS A 46 10.79 -2.07 -17.29
CA LYS A 46 11.78 -2.43 -18.31
C LYS A 46 13.03 -3.02 -17.62
N LYS A 47 13.72 -3.97 -18.27
CA LYS A 47 14.86 -4.68 -17.65
C LYS A 47 16.05 -3.76 -17.37
N GLU A 48 16.18 -2.70 -18.15
CA GLU A 48 17.19 -1.67 -18.04
C GLU A 48 16.87 -0.61 -16.96
N ALA A 49 15.67 -0.64 -16.38
CA ALA A 49 15.29 0.31 -15.33
C ALA A 49 16.19 0.14 -14.12
N THR A 50 16.84 1.23 -13.72
CA THR A 50 17.73 1.29 -12.58
C THR A 50 16.95 1.30 -11.28
N TRP A 51 17.61 0.90 -10.18
CA TRP A 51 17.06 1.03 -8.83
C TRP A 51 16.57 2.45 -8.53
N LYS A 52 17.32 3.47 -8.97
CA LYS A 52 16.95 4.87 -8.77
C LYS A 52 15.65 5.21 -9.50
N GLU A 53 15.50 4.79 -10.75
CA GLU A 53 14.27 5.03 -11.52
C GLU A 53 13.06 4.30 -10.93
N ILE A 54 13.26 3.07 -10.43
CA ILE A 54 12.21 2.30 -9.74
C ILE A 54 11.79 3.01 -8.45
N LEU A 55 12.75 3.53 -7.69
CA LEU A 55 12.46 4.34 -6.50
C LEU A 55 11.71 5.62 -6.86
N ASP A 56 12.15 6.33 -7.90
CA ASP A 56 11.49 7.54 -8.40
C ASP A 56 10.06 7.25 -8.89
N PHE A 57 9.83 6.08 -9.48
CA PHE A 57 8.48 5.61 -9.81
C PHE A 57 7.62 5.41 -8.56
N GLN A 58 8.15 4.76 -7.52
CA GLN A 58 7.41 4.54 -6.28
C GLN A 58 7.07 5.85 -5.58
N THR A 59 8.01 6.79 -5.52
CA THR A 59 7.83 8.07 -4.83
C THR A 59 6.98 9.06 -5.61
N SER A 60 7.12 9.09 -6.94
CA SER A 60 6.61 10.20 -7.77
C SER A 60 5.60 9.78 -8.84
N VAL A 61 5.47 8.49 -9.17
CA VAL A 61 4.44 8.01 -10.10
C VAL A 61 3.26 7.41 -9.36
N ILE A 62 3.51 6.54 -8.39
CA ILE A 62 2.47 5.89 -7.56
C ILE A 62 2.46 6.39 -6.11
N GLY A 63 3.20 7.46 -5.85
CA GLY A 63 3.26 8.15 -4.58
C GLY A 63 3.15 9.68 -4.73
N THR A 64 3.01 10.32 -3.58
CA THR A 64 3.20 11.76 -3.38
C THR A 64 4.37 11.91 -2.42
N PRO A 65 5.51 12.50 -2.85
CA PRO A 65 6.63 12.74 -1.95
C PRO A 65 6.19 13.57 -0.74
N ASP A 66 6.73 13.26 0.43
CA ASP A 66 6.52 14.10 1.61
C ASP A 66 7.26 15.44 1.48
N GLU A 67 6.89 16.42 2.32
CA GLU A 67 7.52 17.75 2.28
C GLU A 67 9.03 17.70 2.57
N THR A 68 9.50 16.64 3.24
CA THR A 68 10.92 16.45 3.58
C THR A 68 11.72 15.73 2.51
N GLY A 69 11.06 15.10 1.53
CA GLY A 69 11.68 14.27 0.50
C GLY A 69 12.26 12.93 1.01
N THR A 70 11.95 12.53 2.25
CA THR A 70 12.47 11.29 2.87
C THR A 70 11.49 10.13 2.80
N GLY A 71 10.24 10.39 2.39
CA GLY A 71 9.20 9.39 2.24
C GLY A 71 8.19 9.76 1.16
N PHE A 72 7.14 8.96 1.07
CA PHE A 72 6.01 9.24 0.20
C PHE A 72 4.73 8.65 0.77
N GLU A 73 3.62 9.32 0.50
CA GLU A 73 2.29 8.77 0.73
C GLU A 73 1.80 8.06 -0.53
N SER A 74 1.02 7.00 -0.36
CA SER A 74 0.35 6.36 -1.50
C SER A 74 -0.71 7.29 -2.10
N LEU A 75 -0.92 7.21 -3.41
CA LEU A 75 -1.96 8.01 -4.06
C LEU A 75 -3.37 7.69 -3.52
N PRO A 76 -4.31 8.65 -3.62
CA PRO A 76 -5.70 8.44 -3.22
C PRO A 76 -6.30 7.15 -3.82
N GLY A 77 -6.97 6.37 -2.97
CA GLY A 77 -7.60 5.11 -3.36
C GLY A 77 -6.65 3.89 -3.34
N MET A 78 -5.33 4.06 -3.25
CA MET A 78 -4.41 2.93 -3.08
C MET A 78 -4.46 2.39 -1.65
N MET A 79 -4.31 1.07 -1.52
CA MET A 79 -4.30 0.35 -0.23
C MET A 79 -2.95 -0.29 0.07
N SER A 80 -2.32 -0.91 -0.93
CA SER A 80 -1.03 -1.58 -0.75
C SER A 80 -0.24 -1.64 -2.05
N VAL A 81 1.09 -1.63 -1.92
CA VAL A 81 2.04 -1.89 -2.99
C VAL A 81 3.00 -2.96 -2.52
N VAL A 82 3.22 -4.00 -3.32
CA VAL A 82 4.11 -5.12 -2.99
C VAL A 82 5.06 -5.34 -4.14
N ARG A 83 6.36 -5.47 -3.86
CA ARG A 83 7.37 -5.81 -4.88
C ARG A 83 7.10 -7.21 -5.44
N VAL A 84 7.19 -7.36 -6.75
CA VAL A 84 7.07 -8.65 -7.45
C VAL A 84 8.23 -8.81 -8.43
N GLU A 85 8.60 -10.06 -8.70
CA GLU A 85 9.62 -10.40 -9.68
C GLU A 85 9.19 -11.67 -10.42
N ILE A 86 9.17 -11.62 -11.76
CA ILE A 86 8.78 -12.74 -12.63
C ILE A 86 9.68 -12.72 -13.87
N ASP A 87 10.26 -13.87 -14.23
CA ASP A 87 11.13 -14.01 -15.42
C ASP A 87 12.27 -12.97 -15.52
N GLY A 88 12.78 -12.54 -14.36
CA GLY A 88 13.82 -11.51 -14.23
C GLY A 88 13.33 -10.08 -14.53
N PHE A 89 12.02 -9.85 -14.59
CA PHE A 89 11.44 -8.51 -14.59
C PHE A 89 11.02 -8.13 -13.17
N GLU A 90 11.53 -7.00 -12.70
CA GLU A 90 11.07 -6.39 -11.46
C GLU A 90 9.75 -5.64 -11.68
N GLY A 91 8.91 -5.59 -10.66
CA GLY A 91 7.62 -4.93 -10.73
C GLY A 91 6.99 -4.68 -9.37
N VAL A 92 5.75 -4.18 -9.42
CA VAL A 92 4.91 -3.96 -8.25
C VAL A 92 3.48 -4.47 -8.48
N ALA A 93 2.91 -5.08 -7.46
CA ALA A 93 1.49 -5.41 -7.35
C ALA A 93 0.79 -4.35 -6.50
N ILE A 94 -0.24 -3.72 -7.05
CA ILE A 94 -1.00 -2.64 -6.43
C ILE A 94 -2.42 -3.12 -6.16
N ASN A 95 -2.90 -2.87 -4.94
CA ASN A 95 -4.29 -3.02 -4.57
C ASN A 95 -4.90 -1.66 -4.23
N PHE A 96 -6.14 -1.49 -4.63
CA PHE A 96 -6.96 -0.34 -4.27
C PHE A 96 -7.80 -0.66 -3.03
N LYS A 97 -8.18 0.38 -2.31
CA LYS A 97 -9.18 0.29 -1.24
C LYS A 97 -10.50 -0.21 -1.85
N PRO A 98 -11.31 -1.01 -1.15
CA PRO A 98 -12.65 -1.39 -1.62
C PRO A 98 -13.52 -0.16 -1.97
N SER A 99 -13.33 0.95 -1.25
CA SER A 99 -14.02 2.22 -1.46
C SER A 99 -13.36 3.15 -2.48
N ALA A 100 -12.31 2.71 -3.19
CA ALA A 100 -11.63 3.56 -4.17
C ALA A 100 -12.54 3.82 -5.39
N THR A 101 -12.71 5.10 -5.74
CA THR A 101 -13.57 5.52 -6.86
C THR A 101 -12.93 5.21 -8.22
N ASP A 102 -13.74 5.26 -9.27
CA ASP A 102 -13.25 5.04 -10.64
C ASP A 102 -12.28 6.13 -11.08
N GLU A 103 -12.48 7.37 -10.62
CA GLU A 103 -11.57 8.49 -10.88
C GLU A 103 -10.22 8.27 -10.21
N GLN A 104 -10.20 7.79 -8.96
CA GLN A 104 -8.97 7.48 -8.24
C GLN A 104 -8.19 6.34 -8.92
N ARG A 105 -8.89 5.27 -9.32
CA ARG A 105 -8.29 4.15 -10.06
C ARG A 105 -7.73 4.59 -11.41
N SER A 106 -8.49 5.42 -12.12
CA SER A 106 -8.10 5.95 -13.44
C SER A 106 -6.92 6.91 -13.34
N PHE A 107 -6.87 7.74 -12.29
CA PHE A 107 -5.74 8.63 -12.02
C PHE A 107 -4.42 7.86 -11.83
N VAL A 108 -4.45 6.79 -11.01
CA VAL A 108 -3.28 5.92 -10.82
C VAL A 108 -2.88 5.21 -12.11
N LEU A 109 -3.85 4.65 -12.83
CA LEU A 109 -3.63 3.99 -14.12
C LEU A 109 -3.00 4.93 -15.15
N GLN A 110 -3.47 6.17 -15.22
CA GLN A 110 -2.95 7.17 -16.16
C GLN A 110 -1.48 7.47 -15.87
N ARG A 111 -1.13 7.75 -14.60
CA ARG A 111 0.26 8.02 -14.20
C ARG A 111 1.19 6.83 -14.51
N ILE A 112 0.72 5.59 -14.30
CA ILE A 112 1.48 4.38 -14.64
C ILE A 112 1.68 4.28 -16.16
N ARG A 113 0.65 4.54 -16.97
CA ARG A 113 0.74 4.49 -18.44
C ARG A 113 1.71 5.53 -19.00
N ASP A 114 1.78 6.70 -18.38
CA ASP A 114 2.66 7.78 -18.82
C ASP A 114 4.13 7.56 -18.42
N SER A 115 4.39 6.58 -17.54
CA SER A 115 5.74 6.27 -17.07
C SER A 115 6.58 5.58 -18.14
N GLN A 116 7.76 6.15 -18.41
CA GLN A 116 8.69 5.63 -19.41
C GLN A 116 9.39 4.33 -19.02
N ILE A 117 9.38 3.96 -17.74
CA ILE A 117 10.05 2.74 -17.25
C ILE A 117 9.12 1.53 -17.18
N VAL A 118 7.81 1.72 -17.41
CA VAL A 118 6.85 0.63 -17.40
C VAL A 118 6.95 -0.15 -18.70
N TYR A 119 7.15 -1.46 -18.58
CA TYR A 119 7.16 -2.38 -19.71
C TYR A 119 5.76 -2.92 -19.98
N LYS A 120 5.09 -3.44 -18.94
CA LYS A 120 3.78 -4.09 -19.10
C LYS A 120 2.94 -3.95 -17.83
N THR A 121 1.64 -3.79 -18.03
CA THR A 121 0.66 -3.74 -16.93
C THR A 121 -0.41 -4.82 -17.14
N TYR A 122 -0.79 -5.49 -16.06
CA TYR A 122 -1.88 -6.45 -16.02
C TYR A 122 -2.94 -5.98 -15.04
N VAL A 123 -4.20 -6.02 -15.47
CA VAL A 123 -5.34 -5.61 -14.64
C VAL A 123 -6.02 -6.85 -14.07
N ASN A 124 -6.30 -6.84 -12.76
CA ASN A 124 -7.04 -7.90 -12.07
C ASN A 124 -6.42 -9.30 -12.25
N ARG A 125 -5.10 -9.43 -12.04
CA ARG A 125 -4.34 -10.68 -12.20
C ARG A 125 -3.65 -11.11 -10.91
N VAL A 126 -3.42 -12.42 -10.81
CA VAL A 126 -2.55 -13.03 -9.80
C VAL A 126 -1.12 -13.02 -10.36
N PRO A 127 -0.13 -12.42 -9.66
CA PRO A 127 1.26 -12.37 -10.15
C PRO A 127 1.79 -13.74 -10.60
N SER A 128 1.69 -14.78 -9.77
CA SER A 128 2.19 -16.13 -10.10
C SER A 128 1.53 -16.78 -11.33
N GLY A 129 0.38 -16.28 -11.77
CA GLY A 129 -0.31 -16.75 -12.98
C GLY A 129 0.13 -16.06 -14.28
N ILE A 130 1.04 -15.08 -14.21
CA ILE A 130 1.53 -14.35 -15.38
C ILE A 130 2.65 -15.16 -16.05
N THR A 131 2.39 -15.64 -17.27
CA THR A 131 3.30 -16.53 -18.02
C THR A 131 3.67 -15.99 -19.40
N ASP A 132 3.12 -14.83 -19.77
CA ASP A 132 3.29 -14.19 -21.07
C ASP A 132 4.14 -12.92 -21.00
N LEU A 133 4.83 -12.69 -19.88
CA LEU A 133 5.64 -11.50 -19.66
C LEU A 133 6.80 -11.41 -20.64
N ALA A 134 7.52 -12.52 -20.85
CA ALA A 134 8.61 -12.60 -21.83
C ALA A 134 8.12 -12.76 -23.30
N ARG A 135 6.82 -12.96 -23.54
CA ARG A 135 6.27 -13.33 -24.85
C ARG A 135 6.03 -12.14 -25.81
N HIS A 136 6.49 -10.94 -25.48
CA HIS A 136 6.36 -9.78 -26.36
C HIS A 136 7.67 -8.99 -26.49
N VAL A 137 8.57 -9.52 -27.32
CA VAL A 137 9.65 -8.73 -27.94
C VAL A 137 9.41 -8.75 -29.45
N PRO A 138 8.56 -7.88 -30.01
CA PRO A 138 8.75 -7.47 -31.39
C PRO A 138 10.07 -6.66 -31.43
N GLY A 139 11.06 -7.19 -32.14
CA GLY A 139 12.30 -6.49 -32.46
C GLY A 139 12.09 -5.33 -33.42
#